data_AF-A0A1I4P2K8-F1
#
_entry.id   AF-A0A1I4P2K8-F1
#
_cell.length_a   1.000
_cell.length_b   1.000
_cell.length_c   1.000
_cell.angle_alpha   90.00
_cell.angle_beta   90.00
_cell.angle_gamma   90.00
#
_symmetry.space_group_name_H-M   'P 1'
#
loop_
_entity.id
_entity.type
_entity.pdbx_description
1 polymer ?
#
loop_
_entity_poly.entity_id
_entity_poly.type
_entity_poly.pdbx_seq_one_letter_code
_entity_poly.pdbx_strand_id
1 'polypeptide(L)' 'MRENTPSDDLQELRNHPLIREYASVDDNIYELIKATNPTLRMFMDLAKKIVSGE' A
#
# COMPACT_ATOMS: atom_id res chain seq x y z
N MET A 1 15.71 -3.19 -23.29
CA MET A 1 14.81 -2.80 -22.18
C MET A 1 14.09 -4.06 -21.76
N ARG A 2 14.19 -4.49 -20.50
CA ARG A 2 13.34 -5.60 -20.03
C ARG A 2 11.96 -5.01 -19.82
N GLU A 3 10.97 -5.53 -20.55
CA GLU A 3 9.57 -5.27 -20.24
C GLU A 3 9.27 -6.07 -18.97
N ASN A 4 9.15 -5.39 -17.83
CA ASN A 4 8.63 -6.02 -16.63
C ASN A 4 7.17 -6.39 -16.89
N THR A 5 6.78 -7.61 -16.53
CA THR A 5 5.37 -7.96 -16.60
C THR A 5 4.64 -7.30 -15.42
N PRO A 6 3.33 -7.00 -15.52
CA PRO A 6 2.58 -6.40 -14.42
C PRO A 6 2.65 -7.19 -13.10
N SER A 7 2.91 -8.49 -13.18
CA SER A 7 3.16 -9.37 -12.04
C SER A 7 4.48 -9.04 -11.34
N ASP A 8 5.54 -8.73 -12.09
CA ASP A 8 6.86 -8.42 -11.55
C ASP A 8 6.85 -7.05 -10.84
N ASP A 9 6.19 -6.05 -11.44
CA ASP A 9 6.06 -4.72 -10.84
C ASP A 9 5.27 -4.75 -9.51
N LEU A 10 4.22 -5.56 -9.42
CA LEU A 10 3.48 -5.74 -8.16
C LEU A 10 4.30 -6.46 -7.09
N GLN A 11 5.15 -7.42 -7.49
CA GLN A 11 6.08 -8.08 -6.56
C GLN A 11 7.15 -7.10 -6.06
N GLU A 12 7.68 -6.23 -6.93
CA GLU A 12 8.59 -5.17 -6.55
C GLU A 12 7.93 -4.21 -5.54
N LEU A 13 6.70 -3.77 -5.82
CA LEU A 13 5.94 -2.88 -4.93
C LEU A 13 5.61 -3.52 -3.58
N ARG A 14 5.27 -4.82 -3.53
CA ARG A 14 5.06 -5.57 -2.28
C ARG A 14 6.28 -5.56 -1.36
N ASN A 15 7.47 -5.51 -1.95
CA ASN A 15 8.73 -5.50 -1.22
C ASN A 15 9.25 -4.07 -0.96
N HIS A 16 8.61 -3.05 -1.51
CA HIS A 16 9.03 -1.67 -1.34
C HIS A 16 8.81 -1.18 0.11
N PRO A 17 9.81 -0.57 0.78
CA PRO A 17 9.72 -0.17 2.19
C PRO A 17 8.53 0.73 2.49
N LEU A 18 8.31 1.76 1.67
CA LEU A 18 7.21 2.70 1.84
C LEU A 18 5.83 2.03 1.76
N ILE A 19 5.66 1.04 0.88
CA ILE A 19 4.38 0.32 0.74
C ILE A 19 4.12 -0.53 1.98
N ARG A 20 5.17 -1.17 2.51
CA ARG A 20 5.05 -1.93 3.76
C ARG A 20 4.73 -1.04 4.96
N GLU A 21 5.34 0.14 5.06
CA GLU A 21 5.04 1.13 6.11
C GLU A 21 3.58 1.59 6.06
N TYR A 22 3.06 1.91 4.87
CA TYR A 22 1.64 2.27 4.72
C TYR A 22 0.70 1.10 5.03
N ALA A 23 1.08 -0.12 4.66
CA ALA A 23 0.29 -1.32 4.95
C ALA A 23 0.28 -1.67 6.44
N SER A 24 1.37 -1.36 7.18
CA SER A 24 1.55 -1.66 8.59
C SER A 24 1.14 -0.53 9.53
N VAL A 25 0.43 0.49 9.05
CA VAL A 25 0.02 1.60 9.90
C VAL A 25 -0.90 1.12 11.03
N ASP A 26 -0.70 1.63 12.23
CA ASP A 26 -1.55 1.32 13.39
C ASP A 26 -3.02 1.69 13.13
N ASP A 27 -3.95 0.87 13.64
CA ASP A 27 -5.39 1.06 13.45
C ASP A 27 -5.88 2.43 13.97
N ASN A 28 -5.29 2.93 15.07
CA ASN A 28 -5.61 4.25 15.61
C ASN A 28 -5.27 5.38 14.63
N ILE A 29 -4.12 5.26 13.93
CA ILE A 29 -3.68 6.23 12.93
C ILE A 29 -4.50 6.07 11.65
N TYR A 30 -4.82 4.83 11.26
CA TYR A 30 -5.70 4.56 10.13
C TYR A 30 -7.08 5.21 10.31
N GLU A 31 -7.71 5.06 11.48
CA GLU A 31 -9.02 5.66 11.76
C GLU A 31 -8.96 7.20 11.78
N LEU A 32 -7.86 7.78 12.29
CA LEU A 32 -7.63 9.23 12.20
C LEU A 32 -7.53 9.70 10.74
N ILE A 33 -6.78 8.97 9.90
CA ILE A 33 -6.61 9.30 8.47
C ILE A 33 -7.92 9.15 7.73
N LYS A 34 -8.68 8.09 7.99
CA LYS A 34 -10.01 7.86 7.44
C LYS A 34 -10.98 9.00 7.76
N ALA A 35 -10.85 9.63 8.92
CA ALA A 35 -11.66 10.78 9.32
C ALA A 35 -11.19 12.12 8.73
N THR A 36 -9.90 12.25 8.37
CA THR A 36 -9.29 13.55 8.04
C THR A 36 -8.93 13.72 6.57
N ASN A 37 -8.49 12.65 5.89
CA ASN A 37 -7.99 12.72 4.52
C ASN A 37 -8.34 11.46 3.72
N PRO A 38 -9.37 11.53 2.84
CA PRO A 38 -9.80 10.36 2.06
C PRO A 38 -8.73 9.88 1.07
N THR A 39 -7.87 10.78 0.57
CA THR A 39 -6.80 10.41 -0.36
C THR A 39 -5.71 9.59 0.33
N LEU A 40 -5.28 10.00 1.52
CA LEU A 40 -4.31 9.23 2.31
C LEU A 40 -4.86 7.85 2.69
N ARG A 41 -6.15 7.77 3.03
CA ARG A 41 -6.83 6.49 3.24
C ARG A 41 -6.75 5.60 2.00
N MET A 42 -7.02 6.14 0.80
CA MET A 42 -6.93 5.36 -0.45
C MET A 42 -5.53 4.78 -0.66
N PHE A 43 -4.47 5.52 -0.35
CA PHE A 43 -3.10 5.01 -0.45
C PHE A 43 -2.81 3.89 0.55
N MET A 44 -3.31 4.00 1.79
CA MET A 44 -3.18 2.95 2.80
C MET A 44 -3.93 1.68 2.41
N ASP A 45 -5.16 1.82 1.91
CA ASP A 45 -5.96 0.69 1.44
C ASP A 45 -5.29 -0.01 0.25
N LEU A 46 -4.72 0.77 -0.68
CA LEU A 46 -3.96 0.23 -1.81
C LEU A 46 -2.70 -0.51 -1.35
N ALA A 47 -1.94 0.08 -0.42
CA ALA A 47 -0.75 -0.55 0.14
C ALA A 47 -1.07 -1.88 0.84
N LYS A 48 -2.16 -1.93 1.63
CA LYS A 48 -2.63 -3.16 2.27
C LYS A 48 -2.93 -4.25 1.26
N LYS A 49 -3.65 -3.94 0.17
CA LYS A 49 -3.96 -4.91 -0.91
C LYS A 49 -2.71 -5.45 -1.61
N ILE A 50 -1.76 -4.57 -1.93
CA ILE A 50 -0.49 -4.97 -2.57
C ILE A 50 0.26 -5.98 -1.68
N VAL A 51 0.30 -5.72 -0.36
CA VAL A 51 0.99 -6.58 0.61
C VAL A 51 0.24 -7.87 0.90
N SER A 52 -1.09 -7.83 1.11
CA SER A 52 -1.90 -9.02 1.41
C SER A 52 -2.08 -9.94 0.21
N GLY A 53 -2.03 -9.39 -1.01
CA GLY A 53 -2.30 -10.14 -2.23
C GLY A 53 -3.77 -10.44 -2.48
N GLU A 54 -4.67 -9.68 -1.83
CA GLU A 54 -6.13 -9.70 -2.01
C GLU A 54 -6.63 -8.57 -2.91
#